data_AF-A0ABD5QSJ2-F1
#
_entry.id   AF-A0ABD5QSJ2-F1
#
_cell.length_a   1.000
_cell.length_b   1.000
_cell.length_c   1.000
_cell.angle_alpha   90.00
_cell.angle_beta   90.00
_cell.angle_gamma   90.00
#
_symmetry.space_group_name_H-M   'P 1'
#
loop_
_entity.id
_entity.type
_entity.pdbx_description
1 polymer ?
#
loop_
_entity_poly.entity_id
_entity_poly.type
_entity_poly.pdbx_seq_one_letter_code
_entity_poly.pdbx_strand_id
1 'polypeptide(L)'
;MSREPSREDPVKGDEYVLPDGSTEIVFLVEDGRVLTVSEYESIEAFEESVSTGRYVGTREEVATMPGVEAVDGSAPTPDDPEE
;
A
#
# COMPACT_ATOMS: atom_id res chain seq x y z
N MET A 1 4.83 19.06 32.95
CA MET A 1 3.96 18.99 31.76
C MET A 1 4.45 17.82 30.94
N SER A 2 3.74 16.69 31.01
CA SER A 2 4.12 15.47 30.30
C SER A 2 3.89 15.68 28.81
N ARG A 3 4.95 15.55 28.02
CA ARG A 3 4.91 15.62 26.56
C ARG A 3 4.01 14.49 26.07
N GLU A 4 2.89 14.85 25.45
CA GLU A 4 2.04 13.94 24.68
C GLU A 4 2.92 13.13 23.72
N PRO A 5 2.60 11.84 23.44
CA PRO A 5 3.46 10.99 22.62
C PRO A 5 3.77 11.71 21.31
N SER A 6 5.05 11.90 21.03
CA SER A 6 5.52 12.45 19.75
C SER A 6 4.94 11.54 18.67
N ARG A 7 4.12 12.06 17.76
CA ARG A 7 3.61 11.28 16.62
C ARG A 7 4.82 10.65 15.94
N GLU A 8 4.95 9.34 16.09
CA GLU A 8 5.97 8.55 15.43
C GLU A 8 5.73 8.71 13.92
N ASP A 9 6.80 8.92 13.15
CA ASP A 9 6.70 8.94 11.69
C ASP A 9 5.90 7.70 11.23
N PRO A 10 5.07 7.82 10.19
CA PRO A 10 4.29 6.67 9.71
C PRO A 10 5.23 5.51 9.40
N VAL A 11 4.87 4.32 9.84
CA VAL A 11 5.64 3.11 9.58
C VAL A 11 4.86 2.17 8.67
N LYS A 12 5.58 1.32 7.94
CA LYS A 12 4.98 0.32 7.06
C LYS A 12 3.99 -0.54 7.87
N GLY A 13 2.75 -0.61 7.40
CA GLY A 13 1.66 -1.34 8.04
C GLY A 13 0.78 -0.49 8.96
N ASP A 14 1.08 0.79 9.21
CA ASP A 14 0.12 1.67 9.88
C ASP A 14 -1.16 1.82 9.03
N GLU A 15 -2.31 1.81 9.71
CA GLU A 15 -3.63 1.92 9.11
C GLU A 15 -4.35 3.18 9.59
N TYR A 16 -5.00 3.87 8.64
CA TYR A 16 -5.71 5.11 8.89
C TYR A 16 -7.10 5.06 8.24
N VAL A 17 -8.15 5.17 9.04
CA VAL A 17 -9.53 5.32 8.52
C VAL A 17 -9.77 6.79 8.18
N LEU A 18 -10.06 7.06 6.91
CA LEU A 18 -10.29 8.40 6.40
C LEU A 18 -11.77 8.84 6.55
N PRO A 19 -12.05 10.15 6.47
CA PRO A 19 -13.43 10.66 6.56
C PRO A 19 -14.37 10.16 5.46
N ASP A 20 -13.86 9.76 4.30
CA ASP A 20 -14.63 9.14 3.21
C ASP A 20 -14.92 7.65 3.43
N GLY A 21 -14.47 7.09 4.56
CA GLY A 21 -14.70 5.68 4.92
C GLY A 21 -13.67 4.72 4.36
N SER A 22 -12.75 5.17 3.50
CA SER A 22 -11.62 4.36 3.04
C SER A 22 -10.57 4.16 4.13
N THR A 23 -9.83 3.05 4.04
CA THR A 23 -8.69 2.75 4.90
C THR A 23 -7.41 2.93 4.10
N GLU A 24 -6.51 3.83 4.53
CA GLU A 24 -5.15 3.91 4.01
C GLU A 24 -4.20 3.04 4.82
N ILE A 25 -3.49 2.16 4.15
CA ILE A 25 -2.44 1.32 4.73
C ILE A 25 -1.09 1.76 4.17
N VAL A 26 -0.13 2.07 5.05
CA VAL A 26 1.22 2.48 4.65
C VAL A 26 1.97 1.29 4.05
N PHE A 27 2.31 1.38 2.77
CA PHE A 27 3.06 0.34 2.06
C PHE A 27 4.58 0.57 2.08
N LEU A 28 5.01 1.84 1.91
CA LEU A 28 6.42 2.22 1.90
C LEU A 28 6.60 3.65 2.43
N VAL A 29 7.64 3.87 3.22
CA VAL A 29 8.11 5.21 3.61
C VAL A 29 9.56 5.35 3.16
N GLU A 30 9.81 6.22 2.20
CA GLU A 30 11.11 6.39 1.56
C GLU A 30 11.29 7.85 1.11
N ASP A 31 12.47 8.44 1.36
CA ASP A 31 12.81 9.82 0.99
C ASP A 31 11.76 10.88 1.40
N GLY A 32 11.18 10.72 2.60
CA GLY A 32 10.14 11.61 3.12
C GLY A 32 8.80 11.52 2.38
N ARG A 33 8.61 10.50 1.55
CA ARG A 33 7.36 10.18 0.86
C ARG A 33 6.75 8.94 1.48
N VAL A 34 5.42 8.91 1.48
CA VAL A 34 4.64 7.75 1.92
C VAL A 34 3.87 7.25 0.71
N LEU A 35 4.02 5.96 0.40
CA LEU A 35 3.17 5.25 -0.53
C LEU A 35 2.16 4.44 0.27
N THR A 36 0.88 4.66 -0.01
CA THR A 36 -0.23 3.95 0.62
C THR A 36 -0.93 3.04 -0.38
N VAL A 37 -1.62 2.02 0.14
CA VAL A 37 -2.72 1.34 -0.56
C VAL A 37 -4.01 1.73 0.14
N SER A 38 -5.07 1.96 -0.63
CA SER A 38 -6.38 2.35 -0.10
C SER A 38 -7.37 1.20 -0.29
N GLU A 39 -8.01 0.78 0.80
CA GLU A 39 -9.14 -0.14 0.77
C GLU A 39 -10.45 0.67 0.83
N TYR A 40 -11.39 0.32 -0.05
CA TYR A 40 -12.72 0.93 -0.11
C TYR A 40 -13.77 -0.13 0.16
N GLU A 41 -14.87 0.25 0.81
CA GLU A 41 -15.98 -0.66 1.11
C GLU A 41 -16.64 -1.25 -0.15
N SER A 42 -16.54 -0.55 -1.28
CA SER A 42 -17.12 -0.93 -2.55
C SER A 42 -16.42 -0.23 -3.73
N ILE A 43 -16.66 -0.74 -4.95
CA ILE A 43 -16.21 -0.09 -6.19
C ILE A 43 -16.88 1.28 -6.35
N GLU A 44 -18.15 1.41 -6.00
CA GLU A 44 -18.89 2.69 -6.08
C GLU A 44 -18.26 3.76 -5.16
N ALA A 45 -17.85 3.38 -3.94
CA ALA A 45 -17.13 4.26 -3.03
C ALA A 45 -15.75 4.68 -3.60
N PHE A 46 -15.04 3.77 -4.25
CA PHE A 46 -13.82 4.11 -4.98
C PHE A 46 -14.09 5.13 -6.10
N GLU A 47 -15.09 4.88 -6.95
CA GLU A 47 -15.44 5.77 -8.06
C GLU A 47 -15.85 7.16 -7.57
N GLU A 48 -16.62 7.24 -6.49
CA GLU A 48 -16.97 8.50 -5.84
C GLU A 48 -15.73 9.23 -5.32
N SER A 49 -14.85 8.52 -4.60
CA SER A 49 -13.62 9.09 -4.02
C SER A 49 -12.69 9.66 -5.09
N VAL A 50 -12.46 8.93 -6.19
CA VAL A 50 -11.59 9.37 -7.28
C VAL A 50 -12.25 10.32 -8.28
N SER A 51 -13.56 10.55 -8.18
CA SER A 51 -14.32 11.41 -9.12
C SER A 51 -13.82 12.87 -9.16
N THR A 52 -13.24 13.33 -8.05
CA THR A 52 -12.63 14.66 -7.93
C THR A 52 -11.18 14.72 -8.40
N GLY A 53 -10.58 13.54 -8.63
CA GLY A 53 -9.22 13.37 -9.09
C GLY A 53 -9.08 13.46 -10.60
N ARG A 54 -7.83 13.36 -11.06
CA ARG A 54 -7.50 13.26 -12.48
C ARG A 54 -6.84 11.91 -12.73
N TYR A 55 -7.44 11.11 -13.61
CA TYR A 55 -6.76 9.92 -14.13
C TYR A 55 -5.53 10.34 -14.96
N VAL A 56 -4.35 9.84 -14.56
CA VAL A 56 -3.06 10.15 -15.19
C VAL A 56 -2.47 8.98 -15.97
N GLY A 57 -3.16 7.83 -16.01
CA GLY A 57 -2.70 6.60 -16.66
C GLY A 57 -2.28 5.52 -15.67
N THR A 58 -1.80 4.40 -16.22
CA THR A 58 -1.31 3.24 -15.46
C THR A 58 0.19 3.39 -15.19
N ARG A 59 0.61 3.15 -13.95
CA ARG A 59 2.04 3.00 -13.63
C ARG A 59 2.47 1.59 -14.03
N GLU A 60 3.14 1.46 -15.17
CA GLU A 60 3.53 0.16 -15.74
C GLU A 60 4.36 -0.68 -14.76
N GLU A 61 5.29 -0.05 -14.04
CA GLU A 61 6.11 -0.70 -13.01
C GLU A 61 5.26 -1.45 -11.97
N VAL A 62 4.12 -0.86 -11.57
CA VAL A 62 3.17 -1.46 -10.62
C VAL A 62 2.30 -2.50 -11.30
N ALA A 63 1.82 -2.23 -12.51
CA ALA A 63 0.95 -3.15 -13.26
C ALA A 63 1.65 -4.46 -13.62
N THR A 64 2.98 -4.45 -13.75
CA THR A 64 3.77 -5.66 -14.00
C THR A 64 4.19 -6.39 -12.74
N MET A 65 3.91 -5.86 -11.54
CA MET A 65 4.21 -6.57 -10.31
C MET A 65 3.33 -7.83 -10.21
N PRO A 66 3.91 -8.97 -9.79
CA PRO A 66 3.12 -10.16 -9.51
C PRO A 66 2.04 -9.84 -8.48
N GLY A 67 0.78 -10.21 -8.77
CA GLY A 67 -0.30 -10.12 -7.79
C GLY A 67 -0.05 -11.03 -6.59
N VAL A 68 -0.85 -10.88 -5.53
CA VAL A 68 -0.75 -11.71 -4.32
C VAL A 68 -0.83 -13.22 -4.63
N GLU A 69 -1.59 -13.61 -5.65
CA GLU A 69 -1.70 -15.00 -6.11
C GLU A 69 -0.38 -15.59 -6.62
N ALA A 70 0.57 -14.76 -7.05
CA ALA A 70 1.88 -15.19 -7.51
C ALA A 70 2.92 -15.31 -6.36
N VAL A 71 2.57 -14.88 -5.14
CA VAL A 71 3.43 -14.98 -3.94
C VAL A 71 3.13 -16.27 -3.14
N ASP A 72 1.95 -16.87 -3.30
CA ASP A 72 1.56 -18.16 -2.71
C ASP A 72 2.28 -19.38 -3.32
N GLY A 73 3.10 -19.18 -4.35
CA GLY A 73 3.96 -20.22 -4.92
C GLY A 73 5.30 -20.27 -4.22
N SER A 74 5.46 -21.20 -3.27
CA SER A 74 6.74 -21.66 -2.69
C SER A 74 7.92 -21.32 -3.62
N ALA A 75 8.72 -20.32 -3.23
CA ALA A 75 9.93 -19.99 -3.98
C ALA A 75 10.75 -21.27 -4.11
N PRO A 76 11.19 -21.68 -5.32
CA PRO A 76 12.16 -22.76 -5.42
C PRO A 76 13.39 -22.30 -4.64
N THR A 77 13.70 -22.99 -3.54
CA THR A 77 15.02 -22.90 -2.91
C THR A 77 16.02 -23.11 -4.05
N PRO A 78 16.95 -22.19 -4.32
CA PRO A 78 18.01 -22.46 -5.28
C PRO A 78 18.68 -23.76 -4.82
N ASP A 79 18.62 -24.77 -5.68
CA ASP A 79 19.27 -26.06 -5.49
C ASP A 79 20.73 -25.76 -5.14
N ASP A 80 21.11 -26.11 -3.90
CA ASP A 80 22.48 -26.05 -3.41
C ASP A 80 23.32 -26.91 -4.37
N PRO A 81 24.24 -26.34 -5.15
CA PRO A 81 25.03 -27.17 -6.05
C PRO A 81 25.92 -28.06 -5.20
N GLU A 82 25.55 -29.36 -5.11
CA GLU A 82 26.37 -30.39 -4.49
C GLU A 82 27.78 -30.35 -5.14
N GLU A 83 28.82 -30.29 -4.28
CA GLU A 83 30.25 -30.23 -4.64
C GLU A 83 30.73 -31.29 -5.66
#